data_AF-A0A2E6LVG2-F1
#
_entry.id   AF-A0A2E6LVG2-F1
#
_cell.length_a   1.000
_cell.length_b   1.000
_cell.length_c   1.000
_cell.angle_alpha   90.00
_cell.angle_beta   90.00
_cell.angle_gamma   90.00
#
_symmetry.space_group_name_H-M   'P 1'
#
loop_
_entity.id
_entity.type
_entity.pdbx_description
1 polymer ?
#
loop_
_entity_poly.entity_id
_entity_poly.type
_entity_poly.pdbx_seq_one_letter_code
_entity_poly.pdbx_strand_id
1 'polypeptide(L)'
;MDNSSNENVINLEQSSDMLTDLIRNHARQLIKEALELEVAEVLQEFKERRLADGRQAVCRSGYQPEREIQTGIGPVPVKVPKIRSRDGQPESFNSALVPPF
;
A
#
# COMPACT_ATOMS: atom_id res chain seq x y z
N MET A 1 42.90 36.39 15.31
CA MET A 1 43.23 34.96 15.27
C MET A 1 41.96 34.12 15.45
N ASP A 2 40.92 34.46 14.71
CA ASP A 2 40.16 33.62 13.79
C ASP A 2 40.51 32.12 13.86
N ASN A 3 39.73 31.39 14.65
CA ASN A 3 39.82 29.95 14.81
C ASN A 3 39.10 29.26 13.63
N SER A 4 39.91 28.84 12.67
CA SER A 4 39.53 27.97 11.56
C SER A 4 39.15 26.59 12.08
N SER A 5 37.90 26.15 11.90
CA SER A 5 37.45 24.74 11.95
C SER A 5 35.95 24.65 11.65
N ASN A 6 35.56 24.72 10.38
CA ASN A 6 34.27 24.21 9.91
C ASN A 6 34.29 23.93 8.39
N GLU A 7 35.40 23.39 7.89
CA GLU A 7 35.51 22.91 6.51
C GLU A 7 35.66 21.39 6.49
N ASN A 8 34.57 20.64 6.72
CA ASN A 8 34.42 19.26 6.20
C ASN A 8 33.07 18.60 6.56
N VAL A 9 31.95 19.31 6.43
CA VAL A 9 30.66 18.61 6.35
C VAL A 9 30.42 18.30 4.88
N ILE A 10 30.93 17.14 4.43
CA ILE A 10 30.57 16.58 3.14
C ILE A 10 29.13 16.12 3.29
N ASN A 11 28.18 16.94 2.83
CA ASN A 11 26.81 16.50 2.66
C ASN A 11 26.83 15.46 1.53
N LEU A 12 26.93 14.18 1.91
CA LEU A 12 26.78 13.07 0.99
C LEU A 12 25.29 13.03 0.63
N GLU A 13 24.89 13.90 -0.32
CA GLU A 13 23.63 13.74 -1.02
C GLU A 13 23.59 12.29 -1.46
N GLN A 14 22.72 11.52 -0.79
CA GLN A 14 22.43 10.15 -1.13
C GLN A 14 21.78 10.22 -2.50
N SER A 15 22.60 10.19 -3.55
CA SER A 15 22.15 9.80 -4.87
C SER A 15 21.49 8.44 -4.66
N SER A 16 20.16 8.42 -4.58
CA SER A 16 19.44 7.17 -4.70
C SER A 16 19.87 6.62 -6.06
N ASP A 17 20.70 5.57 -6.01
CA ASP A 17 21.21 4.94 -7.22
C ASP A 17 20.01 4.60 -8.11
N MET A 18 20.10 4.88 -9.41
CA MET A 18 19.00 4.69 -10.36
C MET A 18 18.40 3.28 -10.27
N LEU A 19 19.25 2.30 -9.95
CA LEU A 19 18.83 0.92 -9.70
C LEU A 19 17.91 0.79 -8.47
N THR A 20 18.23 1.47 -7.37
CA THR A 20 17.43 1.45 -6.14
C THR A 20 16.05 2.05 -6.39
N ASP A 21 15.97 3.17 -7.10
CA ASP A 21 14.69 3.81 -7.42
C ASP A 21 13.86 2.96 -8.38
N LEU A 22 14.51 2.31 -9.36
CA LEU A 22 13.84 1.37 -10.26
C LEU A 22 13.24 0.20 -9.47
N ILE A 23 14.00 -0.40 -8.56
CA ILE A 23 13.54 -1.52 -7.71
C ILE A 23 12.41 -1.05 -6.80
N ARG A 24 12.52 0.12 -6.17
CA ARG A 24 11.46 0.68 -5.31
C ARG A 24 10.15 0.87 -6.07
N ASN A 25 10.23 1.37 -7.31
CA ASN A 25 9.06 1.54 -8.18
C ASN A 25 8.43 0.20 -8.57
N HIS A 26 9.24 -0.80 -8.89
CA HIS A 26 8.73 -2.15 -9.21
C HIS A 26 8.13 -2.82 -7.97
N ALA A 27 8.79 -2.72 -6.81
CA ALA A 27 8.26 -3.24 -5.55
C ALA A 27 6.89 -2.64 -5.23
N ARG A 28 6.73 -1.32 -5.41
CA ARG A 28 5.43 -0.64 -5.27
C ARG A 28 4.35 -1.23 -6.19
N GLN A 29 4.69 -1.48 -7.46
CA GLN A 29 3.76 -2.07 -8.43
C GLN A 29 3.38 -3.51 -8.06
N LEU A 30 4.35 -4.33 -7.68
CA LEU A 30 4.12 -5.71 -7.25
C LEU A 30 3.23 -5.79 -6.00
N ILE A 31 3.49 -4.95 -5.00
CA ILE A 31 2.66 -4.88 -3.80
C ILE A 31 1.23 -4.46 -4.15
N LYS A 32 1.07 -3.47 -5.04
CA LYS A 32 -0.25 -3.04 -5.51
C LYS A 32 -0.99 -4.20 -6.18
N GLU A 33 -0.35 -4.92 -7.09
CA GLU A 33 -0.97 -6.06 -7.79
C GLU A 33 -1.36 -7.17 -6.82
N ALA A 34 -0.48 -7.51 -5.88
CA ALA A 34 -0.76 -8.51 -4.86
C ALA A 34 -1.96 -8.11 -3.98
N LEU A 35 -2.08 -6.83 -3.60
CA LEU A 35 -3.24 -6.31 -2.87
C LEU A 35 -4.54 -6.41 -3.68
N GLU A 36 -4.51 -6.18 -4.99
CA GLU A 36 -5.69 -6.34 -5.83
C GLU A 36 -6.11 -7.82 -5.94
N LEU A 37 -5.14 -8.74 -5.96
CA LEU A 37 -5.41 -10.18 -5.91
C LEU A 37 -6.04 -10.59 -4.57
N GLU A 38 -5.49 -10.14 -3.43
CA GLU A 38 -6.07 -10.41 -2.11
C GLU A 38 -7.52 -9.91 -2.03
N VAL A 39 -7.79 -8.71 -2.52
CA VAL A 39 -9.17 -8.17 -2.52
C VAL A 39 -10.08 -8.94 -3.45
N ALA A 40 -9.59 -9.39 -4.61
CA ALA A 40 -10.38 -10.21 -5.53
C ALA A 40 -10.76 -11.55 -4.87
N GLU A 41 -9.83 -12.19 -4.16
CA GLU A 41 -10.08 -13.43 -3.41
C GLU A 41 -11.13 -13.21 -2.32
N VAL A 42 -10.98 -12.17 -1.49
CA VAL A 42 -11.98 -11.84 -0.46
C VAL A 42 -13.36 -11.55 -1.07
N LEU A 43 -13.43 -10.84 -2.20
CA LEU A 43 -14.71 -10.59 -2.87
C LEU A 43 -15.33 -11.87 -3.47
N GLN A 44 -14.52 -12.87 -3.83
CA GLN A 44 -15.02 -14.17 -4.28
C GLN A 44 -15.68 -14.94 -3.15
N GLU A 45 -15.17 -14.85 -1.92
CA GLU A 45 -15.79 -15.47 -0.74
C GLU A 45 -17.22 -14.92 -0.50
N PHE A 46 -17.44 -13.63 -0.80
CA PHE A 46 -18.76 -13.00 -0.68
C PHE A 46 -19.62 -13.07 -1.95
N LYS A 47 -19.26 -13.87 -2.96
CA LYS A 47 -19.96 -13.91 -4.26
C LYS A 47 -21.42 -14.36 -4.17
N GLU A 48 -21.73 -15.22 -3.21
CA GLU A 48 -23.09 -15.72 -2.95
C GLU A 48 -23.93 -14.71 -2.15
N ARG A 49 -23.27 -13.78 -1.45
CA ARG A 49 -23.91 -12.76 -0.64
C ARG A 49 -24.39 -11.61 -1.52
N ARG A 50 -25.67 -11.66 -1.88
CA ARG A 50 -26.30 -10.70 -2.79
C ARG A 50 -27.43 -9.93 -2.11
N LEU A 51 -27.63 -8.71 -2.57
CA LEU A 51 -28.79 -7.89 -2.24
C LEU A 51 -30.05 -8.46 -2.90
N ALA A 52 -31.22 -8.02 -2.44
CA ALA A 52 -32.52 -8.38 -3.03
C ALA A 52 -32.64 -8.03 -4.52
N ASP A 53 -31.82 -7.10 -5.01
CA ASP A 53 -31.76 -6.70 -6.43
C ASP A 53 -30.74 -7.52 -7.27
N GLY A 54 -30.11 -8.54 -6.67
CA GLY A 54 -29.16 -9.42 -7.34
C GLY A 54 -27.72 -8.89 -7.46
N ARG A 55 -27.44 -7.65 -6.99
CA ARG A 55 -26.08 -7.09 -6.92
C ARG A 55 -25.30 -7.70 -5.76
N GLN A 56 -23.96 -7.69 -5.86
CA GLN A 56 -23.09 -8.11 -4.76
C GLN A 56 -23.28 -7.20 -3.55
N ALA A 57 -23.44 -7.80 -2.36
CA ALA A 57 -23.57 -7.07 -1.10
C ALA A 57 -22.25 -6.38 -0.72
N VAL A 58 -21.12 -7.06 -0.95
CA VAL A 58 -19.77 -6.55 -0.68
C VAL A 58 -19.11 -6.15 -1.99
N CYS A 59 -18.64 -4.90 -2.08
CA CYS A 59 -17.97 -4.39 -3.27
C CYS A 59 -16.74 -3.58 -2.91
N ARG A 60 -15.76 -3.52 -3.81
CA ARG A 60 -14.63 -2.59 -3.74
C ARG A 60 -15.13 -1.14 -3.83
N SER A 61 -14.73 -0.29 -2.88
CA SER A 61 -15.23 1.07 -2.71
C SER A 61 -14.16 2.17 -2.85
N GLY A 62 -12.93 1.80 -3.20
CA GLY A 62 -11.81 2.75 -3.36
C GLY A 62 -10.56 2.24 -2.65
N TYR A 63 -9.76 3.17 -2.11
CA TYR A 63 -8.55 2.88 -1.37
C TYR A 63 -8.52 3.64 -0.04
N GLN A 64 -7.75 3.11 0.91
CA GLN A 64 -7.31 3.85 2.08
C GLN A 64 -6.30 4.95 1.69
N PRO A 65 -6.03 5.91 2.59
CA PRO A 65 -4.95 6.88 2.39
C PRO A 65 -3.62 6.19 2.05
N GLU A 66 -2.80 6.86 1.24
CA GLU A 66 -1.44 6.38 0.96
C GLU A 66 -0.61 6.42 2.24
N ARG A 67 0.14 5.34 2.49
CA ARG A 67 1.09 5.26 3.61
C ARG A 67 2.34 4.52 3.19
N GLU A 68 3.44 4.77 3.88
CA GLU A 68 4.70 4.07 3.65
C GLU A 68 4.80 2.81 4.50
N ILE A 69 5.23 1.71 3.88
CA ILE A 69 5.60 0.48 4.59
C ILE A 69 7.10 0.31 4.57
N GLN A 70 7.66 -0.10 5.71
CA GLN A 70 9.07 -0.44 5.80
C GLN A 70 9.31 -1.80 5.12
N THR A 71 10.20 -1.82 4.14
CA THR A 71 10.64 -3.04 3.44
C THR A 71 12.16 -3.16 3.47
N GLY A 72 12.71 -4.28 2.96
CA GLY A 72 14.16 -4.47 2.84
C GLY A 72 14.86 -3.47 1.92
N ILE A 73 14.14 -2.86 0.97
CA ILE A 73 14.66 -1.80 0.07
C ILE A 73 14.40 -0.39 0.61
N GLY A 74 13.89 -0.29 1.85
CA GLY A 74 13.49 0.96 2.49
C GLY A 74 11.98 1.19 2.48
N PRO A 75 11.52 2.43 2.73
CA PRO A 75 10.11 2.78 2.73
C PRO A 75 9.53 2.70 1.31
N VAL A 76 8.34 2.08 1.19
CA VAL A 76 7.59 1.98 -0.06
C VAL A 76 6.18 2.51 0.14
N PRO A 77 5.72 3.52 -0.63
CA PRO A 77 4.37 4.06 -0.53
C PRO A 77 3.34 3.11 -1.15
N VAL A 78 2.30 2.75 -0.38
CA VAL A 78 1.25 1.80 -0.77
C VAL A 78 -0.14 2.37 -0.51
N LYS A 79 -1.12 1.93 -1.31
CA LYS A 79 -2.54 2.21 -1.11
C LYS A 79 -3.30 0.90 -0.99
N VAL A 80 -3.83 0.62 0.20
CA VAL A 80 -4.60 -0.59 0.46
C VAL A 80 -6.02 -0.40 -0.10
N PRO A 81 -6.56 -1.32 -0.92
CA PRO A 81 -7.93 -1.17 -1.39
C PRO A 81 -8.94 -1.35 -0.26
N LYS A 82 -10.13 -0.77 -0.44
CA LYS A 82 -11.20 -0.78 0.57
C LYS A 82 -12.39 -1.56 0.04
N ILE A 83 -12.94 -2.44 0.87
CA ILE A 83 -14.26 -3.04 0.64
C ILE A 83 -15.33 -2.25 1.39
N ARG A 84 -16.55 -2.29 0.86
CA ARG A 84 -17.74 -1.74 1.49
C ARG A 84 -18.85 -2.76 1.36
N SER A 85 -19.51 -3.04 2.49
CA SER A 85 -20.79 -3.75 2.46
C SER A 85 -21.97 -2.78 2.26
N ARG A 86 -22.99 -3.25 1.53
CA ARG A 86 -24.22 -2.54 1.20
C ARG A 86 -25.46 -3.13 1.90
N ASP A 87 -25.32 -4.27 2.56
CA ASP A 87 -26.44 -4.99 3.20
C ASP A 87 -26.63 -4.66 4.69
N GLY A 88 -25.89 -3.66 5.20
CA GLY A 88 -25.98 -3.20 6.59
C GLY A 88 -25.09 -3.96 7.57
N GLN A 89 -24.42 -5.04 7.15
CA GLN A 89 -23.43 -5.72 7.96
C GLN A 89 -22.03 -5.18 7.65
N PRO A 90 -21.28 -4.66 8.63
CA PRO A 90 -19.97 -4.11 8.38
C PRO A 90 -18.97 -5.22 8.01
N GLU A 91 -18.28 -5.04 6.88
CA GLU A 91 -17.16 -5.88 6.46
C GLU A 91 -15.94 -5.01 6.24
N SER A 92 -14.78 -5.45 6.72
CA SER A 92 -13.51 -4.76 6.57
C SER A 92 -12.49 -5.66 5.88
N PHE A 93 -11.71 -5.07 4.96
CA PHE A 93 -10.61 -5.76 4.32
C PHE A 93 -9.33 -5.46 5.08
N ASN A 94 -8.68 -6.50 5.58
CA ASN A 94 -7.36 -6.43 6.18
C ASN A 94 -6.41 -7.24 5.30
N SER A 95 -5.44 -6.56 4.69
CA SER A 95 -4.41 -7.23 3.88
C SER A 95 -3.52 -8.08 4.78
N ALA A 96 -3.14 -9.27 4.32
CA ALA A 96 -2.13 -10.09 5.01
C ALA A 96 -0.71 -9.57 4.71
N LEU A 97 -0.52 -8.92 3.56
CA LEU A 97 0.75 -8.35 3.12
C LEU A 97 1.10 -7.02 3.80
N VAL A 98 0.09 -6.16 4.01
CA VAL A 98 0.29 -4.80 4.53
C VAL A 98 -0.30 -4.66 5.94
N PRO A 99 0.53 -4.43 6.97
CA PRO A 99 0.06 -4.34 8.35
C PRO A 99 -0.98 -3.23 8.60
N PRO A 100 -1.91 -3.40 9.54
CA PRO A 100 -3.00 -2.46 9.80
C PRO A 100 -2.60 -1.38 10.83
N PHE A 101 -1.67 -0.47 10.50
CA PHE A 101 -1.28 0.64 11.38
C PHE A 101 -1.22 1.98 10.64
#